data_AF-A0A925JPV6-F1
#
_entry.id   AF-A0A925JPV6-F1
#
_cell.length_a   1.000
_cell.length_b   1.000
_cell.length_c   1.000
_cell.angle_alpha   90.00
_cell.angle_beta   90.00
_cell.angle_gamma   90.00
#
_symmetry.space_group_name_H-M   'P 1'
#
loop_
_entity.id
_entity.type
_entity.pdbx_description
1 polymer ?
#
loop_
_entity_poly.entity_id
_entity_poly.type
_entity_poly.pdbx_seq_one_letter_code
_entity_poly.pdbx_strand_id
1 'polypeptide(L)'
;MRELARGKLELSQRTAQLVRLAILRNLGETVFNTAQQMAITIDVKEDIFYQLGQKEGLQKGKEEGLLRGKEEGLLKGKEEAAVNMLKEGFSEEVVARLTQLAAERIARLKQQLETGQA
;
A
#
# COMPACT_ATOMS: atom_id res chain seq x y z
N MET A 1 3.91 -43.63 24.35
CA MET A 1 3.31 -42.37 23.83
C MET A 1 2.41 -42.74 22.65
N ARG A 2 1.17 -42.23 22.56
CA ARG A 2 0.36 -42.39 21.34
C ARG A 2 0.94 -41.49 20.26
N GLU A 3 1.21 -42.02 19.07
CA GLU A 3 1.59 -41.20 17.92
C GLU A 3 0.45 -40.22 17.58
N LEU A 4 0.80 -38.95 17.43
CA LEU A 4 -0.12 -37.85 17.13
C LEU A 4 -0.64 -37.88 15.69
N ALA A 5 0.00 -38.62 14.79
CA ALA A 5 -0.43 -38.84 13.41
C ALA A 5 0.27 -40.09 12.85
N ARG A 6 -0.38 -40.81 11.93
CA ARG A 6 0.15 -42.02 11.30
C ARG A 6 1.03 -41.72 10.08
N GLY A 7 1.10 -40.46 9.65
CA GLY A 7 1.91 -40.03 8.51
C GLY A 7 2.00 -38.51 8.34
N LYS A 8 2.91 -38.07 7.47
CA LYS A 8 3.22 -36.64 7.25
C LYS A 8 2.01 -35.83 6.75
N LEU A 9 1.18 -36.43 5.90
CA LEU A 9 -0.05 -35.80 5.39
C LEU A 9 -1.08 -35.58 6.51
N GLU A 10 -1.30 -36.58 7.36
CA GLU A 10 -2.24 -36.50 8.48
C GLU A 10 -1.77 -35.48 9.52
N LEU A 11 -0.45 -35.42 9.78
CA LEU A 11 0.13 -34.41 10.65
C LEU A 11 -0.10 -33.00 10.10
N SER A 12 0.09 -32.79 8.80
CA SER A 12 -0.17 -31.51 8.14
C SER A 12 -1.64 -31.07 8.28
N GLN A 13 -2.58 -32.00 8.04
CA GLN A 13 -4.01 -31.73 8.17
C GLN A 13 -4.41 -31.38 9.61
N ARG A 14 -3.89 -32.09 10.61
CA ARG A 14 -4.14 -31.80 12.03
C ARG A 14 -3.56 -30.45 12.45
N THR A 15 -2.37 -30.09 11.96
CA THR A 15 -1.78 -28.77 12.19
C THR A 15 -2.65 -27.67 11.58
N ALA A 16 -3.15 -27.85 10.36
CA ALA A 16 -4.07 -26.88 9.74
C ALA A 16 -5.39 -26.73 10.54
N GLN A 17 -5.95 -27.83 11.04
CA GLN A 17 -7.14 -27.80 11.91
C GLN A 17 -6.88 -27.06 13.23
N LEU A 18 -5.72 -27.29 13.87
CA LEU A 18 -5.32 -26.60 15.10
C LEU A 18 -5.22 -25.09 14.87
N VAL A 19 -4.60 -24.67 13.77
CA VAL A 19 -4.47 -23.26 13.39
C VAL A 19 -5.85 -22.61 13.20
N ARG A 20 -6.77 -23.29 12.50
CA ARG A 20 -8.15 -22.80 12.34
C ARG A 20 -8.89 -22.63 13.67
N LEU A 21 -8.74 -23.60 14.58
CA LEU A 21 -9.34 -23.51 15.93
C LEU A 21 -8.71 -22.38 16.77
N ALA A 22 -7.42 -22.12 16.61
CA ALA A 22 -6.74 -21.02 17.29
C ALA A 22 -7.26 -19.65 16.83
N ILE A 23 -7.53 -19.49 15.53
CA ILE A 23 -8.15 -18.28 14.98
C ILE A 23 -9.52 -18.04 15.62
N LEU A 24 -10.36 -19.07 15.75
CA LEU A 24 -11.68 -18.95 16.39
C LEU A 24 -11.62 -18.54 17.86
N ARG A 25 -10.49 -18.77 18.54
CA ARG A 25 -10.27 -18.39 19.94
C ARG A 25 -9.48 -17.10 20.11
N ASN A 26 -9.25 -16.36 19.02
CA ASN A 26 -8.40 -15.17 18.99
C ASN A 26 -6.97 -15.44 19.52
N LEU A 27 -6.47 -16.66 19.34
CA LEU A 27 -5.10 -17.08 19.70
C LEU A 27 -4.17 -17.11 18.48
N GLY A 28 -4.59 -16.48 17.37
CA GLY A 28 -3.85 -16.51 16.11
C GLY A 28 -2.42 -15.98 16.24
N GLU A 29 -2.23 -14.87 16.95
CA GLU A 29 -0.91 -14.26 17.16
C GLU A 29 0.00 -15.15 18.01
N THR A 30 -0.51 -15.71 19.11
CA THR A 30 0.26 -16.63 19.96
C THR A 30 0.69 -17.87 19.18
N VAL A 31 -0.23 -18.48 18.43
CA VAL A 31 0.07 -19.65 17.60
C VAL A 31 1.05 -19.31 16.48
N PHE A 32 0.92 -18.15 15.85
CA PHE A 32 1.88 -17.70 14.84
C PHE A 32 3.28 -17.54 15.42
N ASN A 33 3.43 -16.82 16.54
CA ASN A 33 4.71 -16.59 17.19
C ASN A 33 5.36 -17.89 17.68
N THR A 34 4.58 -18.82 18.24
CA THR A 34 5.08 -20.15 18.62
C THR A 34 5.45 -20.97 17.39
N ALA A 35 4.66 -20.95 16.32
CA ALA A 35 4.95 -21.69 15.09
C ALA A 35 6.21 -21.17 14.36
N GLN A 36 6.48 -19.85 14.38
CA GLN A 36 7.71 -19.26 13.85
C GLN A 36 8.97 -19.76 14.56
N GLN A 37 8.86 -20.09 15.86
CA GLN A 37 9.95 -20.64 16.66
C GLN A 37 10.13 -22.16 16.47
N MET A 38 9.24 -22.81 15.71
CA MET A 38 9.27 -24.24 15.42
C MET A 38 9.76 -24.47 13.98
N ALA A 39 10.48 -25.57 13.73
CA ALA A 39 10.95 -25.96 12.40
C ALA A 39 9.83 -26.55 11.51
N ILE A 40 8.63 -25.96 11.53
CA ILE A 40 7.47 -26.42 10.75
C ILE A 40 7.17 -25.38 9.67
N THR A 41 7.24 -25.78 8.41
CA THR A 41 6.78 -24.96 7.28
C THR A 41 5.29 -25.21 7.08
N ILE A 42 4.44 -24.25 7.47
CA ILE A 42 3.01 -24.27 7.17
C ILE A 42 2.80 -23.50 5.87
N ASP A 43 2.43 -24.19 4.79
CA ASP A 43 2.00 -23.53 3.56
C ASP A 43 0.54 -23.11 3.70
N VAL A 44 0.31 -21.82 3.96
CA VAL A 44 -1.02 -21.23 4.12
C VAL A 44 -1.58 -20.68 2.79
N LYS A 45 -0.84 -20.78 1.68
CA LYS A 45 -1.26 -20.15 0.41
C LYS A 45 -2.50 -20.79 -0.22
N GLU A 46 -2.74 -22.06 0.08
CA GLU A 46 -3.97 -22.76 -0.32
C GLU A 46 -5.15 -22.49 0.61
N ASP A 47 -4.94 -21.81 1.75
CA ASP A 47 -6.03 -21.49 2.66
C ASP A 47 -6.93 -20.40 2.08
N ILE A 48 -8.24 -20.67 2.09
CA ILE A 48 -9.25 -19.78 1.50
C ILE A 48 -9.22 -18.39 2.15
N PHE A 49 -9.02 -18.31 3.48
CA PHE A 49 -8.97 -17.03 4.18
C PHE A 49 -7.71 -16.24 3.82
N TYR A 50 -6.58 -16.93 3.64
CA TYR A 50 -5.35 -16.30 3.15
C TYR A 50 -5.53 -15.72 1.74
N GLN A 51 -6.13 -16.48 0.83
CA GLN A 51 -6.39 -16.02 -0.54
C GLN A 51 -7.35 -14.83 -0.59
N LEU A 52 -8.41 -14.85 0.23
CA LEU A 52 -9.34 -13.73 0.36
C LEU A 52 -8.63 -12.48 0.88
N GLY A 53 -7.82 -12.61 1.95
CA GLY A 53 -7.06 -11.50 2.50
C GLY A 53 -6.04 -10.93 1.50
N GLN A 54 -5.35 -11.78 0.75
CA GLN A 54 -4.42 -11.36 -0.30
C GLN A 54 -5.15 -10.60 -1.42
N LYS A 55 -6.30 -11.11 -1.88
CA LYS A 55 -7.10 -10.46 -2.93
C LYS A 55 -7.61 -9.09 -2.50
N GLU A 56 -8.15 -9.00 -1.28
CA GLU A 56 -8.63 -7.74 -0.71
C GLU A 56 -7.49 -6.73 -0.54
N GLY A 57 -6.34 -7.17 -0.02
CA GLY A 57 -5.16 -6.32 0.12
C GLY A 57 -4.64 -5.80 -1.22
N LEU A 58 -4.58 -6.66 -2.24
CA LEU A 58 -4.16 -6.26 -3.59
C LEU A 58 -5.13 -5.27 -4.22
N GLN A 59 -6.45 -5.49 -4.05
CA GLN A 59 -7.47 -4.59 -4.57
C GLN A 59 -7.39 -3.21 -3.93
N LYS A 60 -7.33 -3.14 -2.60
CA LYS A 60 -7.17 -1.88 -1.86
C LYS A 60 -5.89 -1.16 -2.25
N GLY A 61 -4.76 -1.87 -2.29
CA GLY A 61 -3.48 -1.29 -2.68
C GLY A 61 -3.48 -0.72 -4.11
N LYS A 62 -4.15 -1.41 -5.05
CA LYS A 62 -4.29 -0.92 -6.43
C LYS A 62 -5.17 0.32 -6.50
N GLU A 63 -6.28 0.35 -5.78
CA GLU A 63 -7.22 1.48 -5.77
C GLU A 63 -6.58 2.72 -5.14
N GLU A 64 -5.98 2.59 -3.96
CA GLU A 64 -5.27 3.68 -3.29
C GLU A 64 -4.10 4.19 -4.13
N GLY A 65 -3.31 3.28 -4.70
CA GLY A 65 -2.18 3.64 -5.56
C GLY A 65 -2.61 4.40 -6.82
N LEU A 66 -3.72 3.98 -7.45
CA LEU A 66 -4.25 4.66 -8.63
C LEU A 66 -4.77 6.06 -8.29
N LEU A 67 -5.49 6.21 -7.18
CA LEU A 67 -6.08 7.48 -6.76
C LEU A 67 -4.98 8.48 -6.40
N ARG A 68 -4.01 8.08 -5.55
CA ARG A 68 -2.86 8.94 -5.22
C ARG A 68 -2.03 9.29 -6.45
N GLY A 69 -1.73 8.31 -7.30
CA GLY A 69 -0.97 8.53 -8.52
C GLY A 69 -1.65 9.50 -9.48
N LYS A 70 -2.99 9.45 -9.59
CA LYS A 70 -3.76 10.37 -10.42
C LYS A 70 -3.78 11.79 -9.85
N GLU A 71 -3.96 11.94 -8.54
CA GLU A 71 -3.94 13.25 -7.88
C GLU A 71 -2.55 13.91 -7.95
N GLU A 72 -1.50 13.16 -7.63
CA GLU A 72 -0.12 13.64 -7.74
C GLU A 72 0.25 13.99 -9.18
N GLY A 73 -0.12 13.15 -10.15
CA GLY A 73 0.13 13.40 -11.56
C GLY A 73 -0.59 14.65 -12.08
N LEU A 74 -1.85 14.85 -11.67
CA LEU A 74 -2.61 16.05 -12.03
C LEU A 74 -2.01 17.30 -11.41
N LEU A 75 -1.60 17.24 -10.14
CA LEU A 75 -0.95 18.36 -9.45
C LEU A 75 0.38 18.71 -10.11
N LYS A 76 1.25 17.71 -10.36
CA LYS A 76 2.54 17.92 -11.05
C LYS A 76 2.34 18.54 -12.43
N GLY A 77 1.40 18.05 -13.21
CA GLY A 77 1.10 18.63 -14.53
C GLY A 77 0.62 20.09 -14.46
N LYS A 78 -0.19 20.44 -13.45
CA LYS A 78 -0.59 21.85 -13.20
C LYS A 78 0.60 22.72 -12.81
N GLU A 79 1.50 22.21 -11.97
CA GLU A 79 2.69 22.92 -11.52
C GLU A 79 3.70 23.12 -12.65
N GLU A 80 3.94 22.11 -13.48
CA GLU A 80 4.78 22.21 -14.68
C GLU A 80 4.22 23.25 -15.65
N ALA A 81 2.90 23.25 -15.89
CA ALA A 81 2.24 24.27 -16.71
C ALA A 81 2.41 25.68 -16.10
N ALA A 82 2.23 25.82 -14.77
CA ALA A 82 2.42 27.09 -14.08
C ALA A 82 3.86 27.61 -14.21
N VAL A 83 4.85 26.73 -14.04
CA VAL A 83 6.27 27.05 -14.19
C VAL A 83 6.58 27.53 -15.61
N ASN A 84 6.06 26.86 -16.64
CA ASN A 84 6.27 27.27 -18.03
C ASN A 84 5.64 28.65 -18.31
N MET A 85 4.44 28.91 -17.82
CA MET A 85 3.80 30.22 -17.95
C MET A 85 4.57 31.32 -17.21
N LEU A 86 5.11 31.05 -16.02
CA LEU A 86 5.94 32.02 -15.29
C LEU A 86 7.23 32.34 -16.05
N LYS A 87 7.87 31.34 -16.68
CA LYS A 87 9.06 31.53 -17.53
C LYS A 87 8.76 32.34 -18.79
N GLU A 88 7.56 32.21 -19.35
CA GLU A 88 7.10 33.01 -20.49
C GLU A 88 6.68 34.44 -20.11
N GLY A 89 6.71 34.79 -18.81
CA GLY A 89 6.46 36.15 -18.33
C GLY A 89 4.99 36.47 -18.06
N PHE A 90 4.12 35.46 -17.94
CA PHE A 90 2.73 35.67 -17.51
C PHE A 90 2.66 36.13 -16.05
N SER A 91 1.66 36.99 -15.74
CA SER A 91 1.44 37.43 -14.36
C SER A 91 0.89 36.30 -13.48
N GLU A 92 1.24 36.33 -12.19
CA GLU A 92 0.83 35.31 -11.21
C GLU A 92 -0.70 35.15 -11.13
N GLU A 93 -1.45 36.23 -11.32
CA GLU A 93 -2.92 36.25 -11.35
C GLU A 93 -3.48 35.46 -12.54
N VAL A 94 -2.86 35.60 -13.72
CA VAL A 94 -3.26 34.87 -14.93
C VAL A 94 -2.90 33.40 -14.78
N VAL A 95 -1.72 33.09 -14.24
CA VAL A 95 -1.28 31.72 -13.97
C VAL A 95 -2.22 31.02 -12.97
N ALA A 96 -2.61 31.70 -11.88
CA ALA A 96 -3.55 31.18 -10.89
C ALA A 96 -4.91 30.85 -11.52
N ARG A 97 -5.42 31.76 -12.35
CA ARG A 97 -6.69 31.58 -13.04
C ARG A 97 -6.67 30.39 -14.02
N LEU A 98 -5.58 30.22 -14.78
CA LEU A 98 -5.47 29.19 -15.81
C LEU A 98 -5.15 27.80 -15.26
N THR A 99 -4.28 27.72 -14.24
CA THR A 99 -3.84 26.44 -13.66
C THR A 99 -4.73 25.97 -12.51
N GLN A 100 -5.59 26.86 -12.00
CA GLN A 100 -6.43 26.65 -10.81
C GLN A 100 -5.61 26.25 -9.58
N LEU A 101 -4.36 26.72 -9.51
CA LEU A 101 -3.50 26.57 -8.34
C LEU A 101 -3.72 27.75 -7.39
N ALA A 102 -3.55 27.50 -6.08
CA ALA A 102 -3.56 28.57 -5.10
C ALA A 102 -2.41 29.57 -5.34
N ALA A 103 -2.67 30.85 -5.10
CA ALA A 103 -1.66 31.91 -5.26
C ALA A 103 -0.39 31.63 -4.44
N GLU A 104 -0.54 31.09 -3.23
CA GLU A 104 0.59 30.66 -2.39
C GLU A 104 1.48 29.62 -3.08
N ARG A 105 0.89 28.68 -3.82
CA ARG A 105 1.64 27.63 -4.51
C ARG A 105 2.43 28.22 -5.67
N ILE A 106 1.83 29.16 -6.41
CA ILE A 106 2.48 29.88 -7.52
C ILE A 106 3.64 30.74 -7.01
N ALA A 107 3.45 31.46 -5.89
CA ALA A 107 4.52 32.24 -5.26
C ALA A 107 5.70 31.35 -4.86
N ARG A 108 5.45 30.15 -4.30
CA ARG A 108 6.50 29.17 -3.99
C ARG A 108 7.21 28.67 -5.25
N LEU A 109 6.48 28.35 -6.31
CA LEU A 109 7.07 27.90 -7.58
C LEU A 109 7.96 28.99 -8.20
N LYS A 110 7.53 30.26 -8.14
CA LYS A 110 8.32 31.41 -8.60
C LYS A 110 9.61 31.57 -7.78
N GLN A 111 9.50 31.50 -6.45
CA GLN A 111 10.67 31.56 -5.58
C GLN A 111 11.67 30.43 -5.88
N GLN A 112 11.18 29.20 -6.10
CA GLN A 112 12.01 28.05 -6.48
C GLN A 112 12.77 28.29 -7.81
N LEU A 113 12.09 28.89 -8.80
CA LEU A 113 12.71 29.27 -10.08
C LEU A 113 13.80 30.34 -9.91
N GLU A 114 13.58 31.33 -9.05
CA GLU A 114 14.54 32.41 -8.76
C GLU A 114 15.76 31.91 -7.97
N THR A 115 15.58 30.95 -7.06
CA THR A 115 16.68 30.35 -6.28
C THR A 115 17.52 29.31 -7.03
N GLY A 116 17.19 29.00 -8.30
CA GLY A 116 17.99 28.09 -9.12
C GLY A 116 18.12 26.67 -8.55
N GLN A 117 17.18 26.24 -7.72
CA GLN A 117 17.11 24.86 -7.24
C GLN A 117 16.30 24.03 -8.25
N ALA A 118 17.02 23.55 -9.26
CA ALA A 118 16.61 22.43 -10.10
C ALA A 118 16.92 21.11 -9.38
#